data_AF-A0A6J7QFF7-F1
#
_entry.id   AF-A0A6J7QFF7-F1
#
_cell.length_a   1.000
_cell.length_b   1.000
_cell.length_c   1.000
_cell.angle_alpha   90.00
_cell.angle_beta   90.00
_cell.angle_gamma   90.00
#
_symmetry.space_group_name_H-M   'P 1'
#
loop_
_entity.id
_entity.type
_entity.pdbx_description
1 polymer ?
#
loop_
_entity_poly.entity_id
_entity_poly.type
_entity_poly.pdbx_seq_one_letter_code
_entity_poly.pdbx_strand_id
1 'polypeptide(L)' 'MPVILDEEVWDAWLDASTAMDQLDALLAPAPDDVVAWHEVSTAVNNTRNNDSSLMLPLEASEKSSETLF' A
#
# COMPACT_ATOMS: atom_id res chain seq x y z
N MET A 1 7.44 3.78 2.08
CA MET A 1 7.15 2.64 1.19
C MET A 1 7.59 1.38 1.94
N PRO A 2 6.72 0.37 2.07
CA PRO A 2 7.14 -0.93 2.61
C PRO A 2 8.13 -1.60 1.65
N VAL A 3 8.88 -2.59 2.15
CA VAL A 3 9.63 -3.52 1.31
C VAL A 3 8.63 -4.53 0.75
N ILE A 4 8.56 -4.64 -0.57
CA ILE A 4 7.69 -5.58 -1.27
C ILE A 4 8.60 -6.68 -1.82
N LEU A 5 8.30 -7.93 -1.49
CA LEU A 5 9.10 -9.10 -1.84
C LEU A 5 8.37 -9.93 -2.89
N ASP A 6 9.07 -10.29 -3.96
CA ASP A 6 8.59 -11.27 -4.93
C ASP A 6 8.44 -12.64 -4.28
N GLU A 7 7.49 -13.44 -4.78
CA GLU A 7 7.19 -14.77 -4.23
C GLU A 7 8.42 -15.70 -4.25
N GLU A 8 9.31 -15.51 -5.23
CA GLU A 8 10.54 -16.30 -5.39
C GLU A 8 11.54 -16.18 -4.23
N VAL A 9 11.49 -15.07 -3.48
CA VAL A 9 12.43 -14.80 -2.38
C VAL A 9 11.83 -15.04 -0.99
N TRP A 10 10.57 -15.47 -0.92
CA TRP A 10 9.89 -15.70 0.37
C TRP A 10 10.58 -16.77 1.21
N ASP A 11 11.04 -17.85 0.58
CA ASP A 11 11.73 -18.94 1.29
C ASP A 11 13.01 -18.42 1.97
N ALA A 12 13.80 -17.62 1.25
CA ALA A 12 15.00 -17.01 1.81
C ALA A 12 14.65 -15.99 2.92
N TRP A 13 13.58 -15.22 2.76
CA TRP A 13 13.14 -14.25 3.77
C TRP A 13 12.63 -14.89 5.07
N LEU A 14 11.92 -16.03 4.96
CA LEU A 14 11.32 -16.72 6.10
C LEU A 14 12.26 -17.73 6.78
N ASP A 15 13.34 -18.14 6.11
CA ASP A 15 14.32 -19.06 6.68
C ASP A 15 15.26 -18.33 7.68
N ALA A 16 15.26 -18.80 8.91
CA ALA A 16 16.13 -18.31 9.98
C ALA A 16 17.63 -18.58 9.73
N SER A 17 17.96 -19.48 8.79
CA SER A 17 19.32 -19.82 8.42
C SER A 17 19.92 -18.92 7.33
N THR A 18 19.09 -18.08 6.70
CA THR A 18 19.52 -17.16 5.64
C THR A 18 20.54 -16.16 6.16
N ALA A 19 21.62 -15.97 5.41
CA ALA A 19 22.67 -15.03 5.77
C ALA A 19 22.15 -13.58 5.70
N MET A 20 22.56 -12.74 6.66
CA MET A 20 22.13 -11.34 6.74
C MET A 20 22.43 -10.55 5.47
N ASP A 21 23.59 -10.75 4.84
CA ASP A 21 23.95 -10.06 3.60
C ASP A 21 22.97 -10.35 2.45
N GLN A 22 22.34 -11.53 2.45
CA GLN A 22 21.32 -11.88 1.46
C GLN A 22 20.00 -11.17 1.78
N LEU A 23 19.63 -11.06 3.06
CA LEU A 23 18.42 -10.34 3.48
C LEU A 23 18.55 -8.83 3.23
N ASP A 24 19.72 -8.25 3.49
CA ASP A 24 19.98 -6.83 3.24
C ASP A 24 19.82 -6.46 1.75
N ALA A 25 20.20 -7.37 0.84
CA ALA A 25 20.00 -7.19 -0.59
C ALA A 25 18.52 -7.16 -1.01
N LEU A 26 17.61 -7.76 -0.23
CA LEU A 26 16.17 -7.75 -0.47
C LEU A 26 15.50 -6.45 0.01
N LEU A 27 16.16 -5.65 0.85
CA LEU A 27 15.63 -4.40 1.40
C LEU A 27 15.79 -3.25 0.40
N ALA A 28 15.25 -3.42 -0.81
CA ALA A 28 15.25 -2.42 -1.86
C ALA A 28 13.86 -1.80 -2.06
N PRO A 29 13.77 -0.55 -2.56
CA PRO A 29 12.51 0.02 -3.04
C PRO A 29 11.92 -0.85 -4.15
N ALA A 30 10.61 -1.07 -4.10
CA ALA A 30 9.91 -1.73 -5.18
C ALA A 30 9.98 -0.91 -6.48
N PRO A 31 10.00 -1.55 -7.65
CA PRO A 31 9.88 -0.85 -8.94
C PRO A 31 8.64 0.05 -9.01
N ASP A 32 8.74 1.18 -9.72
CA ASP A 32 7.64 2.17 -9.78
C ASP A 32 6.38 1.64 -10.51
N ASP A 33 6.51 0.57 -11.29
CA ASP A 33 5.45 -0.02 -12.11
C ASP A 33 4.66 -1.14 -11.41
N VAL A 34 5.11 -1.61 -10.24
CA VAL A 34 4.44 -2.70 -9.51
C VAL A 34 3.35 -2.21 -8.54
N VAL A 35 3.29 -0.90 -8.24
CA VAL A 35 2.29 -0.35 -7.32
C VAL A 35 1.49 0.78 -7.97
N ALA A 36 0.16 0.65 -7.94
CA ALA A 36 -0.77 1.71 -8.29
C ALA A 36 -1.47 2.27 -7.04
N TRP A 37 -1.84 3.55 -7.09
CA TRP A 37 -2.49 4.26 -5.98
C TRP A 37 -3.71 5.02 -6.50
N HIS A 38 -4.75 5.11 -5.67
CA HIS A 38 -5.92 5.95 -5.90
C HIS A 38 -6.42 6.54 -4.58
N GLU A 39 -7.10 7.69 -4.65
CA GLU A 39 -7.70 8.32 -3.48
C GLU A 39 -8.88 7.50 -2.95
N VAL A 40 -9.04 7.41 -1.63
CA VAL A 40 -10.09 6.66 -0.95
C VAL A 40 -10.74 7.50 0.15
N SER A 41 -11.90 7.06 0.64
CA SER A 41 -12.68 7.82 1.62
C SER A 41 -11.95 7.97 2.95
N THR A 42 -12.06 9.15 3.56
CA THR A 42 -11.53 9.42 4.91
C THR A 42 -12.17 8.54 6.00
N ALA A 43 -13.28 7.85 5.68
CA ALA A 43 -13.86 6.82 6.52
C ALA A 43 -12.85 5.71 6.89
N VAL A 44 -11.83 5.45 6.06
CA VAL A 44 -10.75 4.46 6.34
C VAL A 44 -9.93 4.79 7.59
N ASN A 45 -9.89 6.07 8.01
CA ASN A 45 -9.13 6.50 9.19
C ASN A 45 -9.71 5.97 10.51
N ASN A 46 -10.97 5.54 10.52
CA ASN A 46 -11.61 4.97 11.70
C ASN A 46 -11.55 3.44 11.65
N THR A 47 -10.76 2.84 12.54
CA THR A 47 -10.52 1.39 12.61
C THR A 47 -11.76 0.54 12.92
N ARG A 48 -12.88 1.16 13.32
CA ARG A 48 -14.17 0.45 13.49
C ARG A 48 -14.87 0.17 12.16
N ASN A 49 -14.52 0.89 11.11
CA ASN A 49 -15.05 0.64 9.76
C ASN A 49 -14.26 -0.51 9.13
N ASN A 50 -14.93 -1.51 8.57
CA ASN A 50 -14.27 -2.70 8.01
C ASN A 50 -15.08 -3.31 6.86
N ASP A 51 -15.57 -2.47 5.96
CA ASP A 51 -16.32 -2.88 4.80
C ASP A 51 -15.53 -2.63 3.51
N SER A 52 -15.93 -3.27 2.42
CA SER A 52 -15.19 -3.23 1.15
C SER A 52 -15.19 -1.85 0.49
N SER A 53 -16.08 -0.92 0.89
CA SER A 53 -16.13 0.41 0.29
C SER A 53 -14.89 1.25 0.62
N LEU A 54 -14.17 0.92 1.69
CA LEU A 54 -13.00 1.67 2.15
C LEU A 54 -11.80 1.63 1.19
N MET A 55 -11.75 0.64 0.30
CA MET A 55 -10.70 0.50 -0.72
C MET A 55 -11.16 0.96 -2.11
N LEU A 56 -12.44 1.32 -2.28
CA LEU A 56 -12.93 1.80 -3.57
C LEU A 56 -12.36 3.20 -3.85
N PRO A 57 -12.05 3.49 -5.12
CA PRO A 57 -11.71 4.85 -5.53
C PRO A 57 -12.76 5.84 -5.06
N LEU A 58 -12.33 6.99 -4.56
CA LEU A 58 -13.22 8.12 -4.43
C LEU A 58 -13.71 8.44 -5.84
N GLU A 59 -15.01 8.27 -6.07
CA GLU A 59 -15.64 8.88 -7.24
C GLU A 59 -15.27 10.36 -7.21
N ALA A 60 -14.69 10.85 -8.31
CA ALA A 60 -14.35 12.25 -8.46
C ALA A 60 -15.67 13.03 -8.49
N SER A 61 -16.21 13.34 -7.32
CA SER A 61 -17.37 14.19 -7.18
C SER A 61 -16.91 15.59 -7.57
N GLU A 62 -17.20 15.98 -8.81
CA GLU A 62 -17.35 17.39 -9.14
C GLU A 62 -18.36 18.00 -8.15
N LYS A 63 -17.84 18.68 -7.12
CA LYS A 63 -18.27 19.99 -6.59
C LYS A 63 -17.95 20.11 -5.09
N SER A 64 -17.02 21.01 -4.81
CA SER A 64 -17.21 22.03 -3.76
C SER A 64 -17.26 23.40 -4.45
N SER A 65 -18.27 23.59 -5.29
CA SER A 65 -18.85 24.93 -5.46
C SER A 65 -19.89 25.07 -4.37
N GLU A 66 -19.46 25.55 -3.20
CA GLU A 66 -20.33 26.25 -2.27
C GLU A 66 -19.54 27.45 -1.71
N THR A 67 -19.68 28.54 -2.44
CA THR A 67 -19.37 29.94 -2.10
C THR A 67 -20.13 30.38 -0.85
N LEU A 68 -19.58 31.33 -0.06
CA LEU A 68 -20.23 32.32 0.85
C LEU A 68 -19.19 32.68 1.94
N PHE A 69 -18.57 33.85 2.07
CA PHE A 69 -18.78 35.24 1.65
C PHE A 69 -17.43 35.95 1.52
#